data_AF-A0A1F4YIM1-F1
#
_entry.id   AF-A0A1F4YIM1-F1
#
_cell.length_a   1.000
_cell.length_b   1.000
_cell.length_c   1.000
_cell.angle_alpha   90.00
_cell.angle_beta   90.00
_cell.angle_gamma   90.00
#
_symmetry.space_group_name_H-M   'P 1'
#
loop_
_entity.id
_entity.type
_entity.pdbx_description
1 polymer ?
#
loop_
_entity_poly.entity_id
_entity_poly.type
_entity_poly.pdbx_seq_one_letter_code
_entity_poly.pdbx_strand_id
1 'polypeptide(L)'
;MDKPRLLSYIVSTAGVMTGVGVLLVWGNGLPSQVPLWYSRPWGEEQLAEAGWLWIIPGITAVIGFAGGWLERRIKDKVLAIMVLGSVTATQVILTVGLLRIIYLIS
;
A
#
# COMPACT_ATOMS: atom_id res chain seq x y z
N MET A 1 7.53 3.32 -25.21
CA MET A 1 6.98 3.85 -23.94
C MET A 1 8.03 4.76 -23.33
N ASP A 2 7.66 5.97 -22.90
CA ASP A 2 8.63 6.86 -22.26
C ASP A 2 9.14 6.22 -20.96
N LYS A 3 10.46 6.25 -20.72
CA LYS A 3 11.08 5.69 -19.50
C LYS A 3 10.35 6.02 -18.19
N PRO A 4 9.94 7.28 -17.90
CA PRO A 4 9.23 7.60 -16.64
C PRO A 4 7.86 6.94 -16.53
N ARG A 5 7.15 6.77 -17.65
CA ARG A 5 5.82 6.14 -17.69
C ARG A 5 5.92 4.65 -17.39
N LEU A 6 6.89 3.96 -17.97
CA LEU A 6 7.16 2.55 -17.66
C LEU A 6 7.50 2.35 -16.19
N LEU A 7 8.34 3.24 -15.64
CA LEU A 7 8.73 3.20 -14.24
C LEU A 7 7.51 3.34 -13.30
N SER A 8 6.59 4.27 -13.60
CA SER A 8 5.36 4.45 -12.82
C SER A 8 4.53 3.16 -12.70
N TYR A 9 4.35 2.46 -13.83
CA TYR A 9 3.63 1.19 -13.86
C TYR A 9 4.35 0.10 -13.08
N ILE A 10 5.66 -0.06 -13.30
CA ILE A 10 6.45 -1.07 -12.60
C ILE A 10 6.38 -0.86 -11.09
N VAL A 11 6.61 0.37 -10.62
CA VAL A 11 6.56 0.70 -9.19
C VAL A 11 5.19 0.43 -8.62
N SER A 12 4.13 0.91 -9.30
CA SER A 12 2.76 0.75 -8.83
C SER A 12 2.38 -0.72 -8.70
N THR A 13 2.70 -1.53 -9.71
CA THR A 13 2.43 -2.97 -9.71
C THR A 13 3.29 -3.69 -8.68
N ALA A 14 4.58 -3.34 -8.55
CA ALA A 14 5.47 -3.95 -7.56
C ALA A 14 4.97 -3.70 -6.13
N GLY A 15 4.51 -2.49 -5.79
CA GLY A 15 3.96 -2.17 -4.48
C GLY A 15 2.72 -3.02 -4.14
N VAL A 16 1.79 -3.15 -5.09
CA VAL A 16 0.60 -4.00 -4.92
C VAL A 16 0.99 -5.46 -4.76
N MET A 17 1.85 -5.99 -5.63
CA MET A 17 2.29 -7.39 -5.57
C MET A 17 3.04 -7.70 -4.28
N THR A 18 3.79 -6.74 -3.75
CA THR A 18 4.48 -6.90 -2.47
C THR A 18 3.47 -7.00 -1.32
N GLY A 19 2.49 -6.08 -1.24
CA GLY A 19 1.46 -6.13 -0.20
C GLY A 19 0.60 -7.39 -0.27
N VAL A 20 0.21 -7.80 -1.49
CA VAL A 20 -0.53 -9.06 -1.72
C VAL A 20 0.32 -10.27 -1.33
N GLY A 21 1.59 -10.31 -1.76
CA GLY A 21 2.51 -11.39 -1.45
C GLY A 21 2.72 -11.55 0.06
N VAL A 22 2.86 -10.44 0.79
CA VAL A 22 2.94 -10.44 2.25
C VAL A 22 1.69 -11.08 2.87
N LEU A 23 0.49 -10.67 2.45
CA LEU A 23 -0.74 -11.28 2.97
C LEU A 23 -0.89 -12.75 2.60
N LEU A 24 -0.46 -13.17 1.42
CA LEU A 24 -0.54 -14.59 1.02
C LEU A 24 0.43 -15.46 1.81
N VAL A 25 1.62 -14.96 2.15
CA VAL A 25 2.63 -15.72 2.89
C VAL A 25 2.30 -15.79 4.39
N TRP A 26 1.93 -14.65 5.00
CA TRP A 26 1.73 -14.57 6.45
C TRP A 26 0.26 -14.58 6.89
N GLY A 27 -0.69 -14.40 5.98
CA GLY A 27 -2.11 -14.21 6.30
C GLY A 27 -2.78 -15.40 6.98
N ASN A 28 -2.35 -16.64 6.65
CA ASN A 28 -2.91 -17.85 7.26
C ASN A 28 -2.52 -18.04 8.73
N GLY A 29 -1.45 -17.38 9.18
CA GLY A 29 -1.00 -17.43 10.58
C GLY A 29 -1.59 -16.33 11.45
N LEU A 30 -2.41 -15.44 10.89
CA LEU A 30 -2.95 -14.31 11.62
C LEU A 30 -4.08 -14.76 12.57
N PRO A 31 -4.17 -14.17 13.78
CA PRO A 31 -5.34 -14.33 14.63
C PRO A 31 -6.60 -13.81 13.93
N SER A 32 -7.78 -14.26 14.36
CA SER A 32 -9.06 -13.83 13.78
C SER A 32 -9.28 -12.32 13.86
N GLN A 33 -8.67 -11.66 14.85
CA GLN A 33 -8.71 -10.22 15.06
C GLN A 33 -7.31 -9.62 15.11
N VAL A 34 -7.12 -8.51 14.39
CA VAL A 34 -5.85 -7.79 14.26
C VAL A 34 -6.03 -6.30 14.53
N PRO A 35 -5.06 -5.62 15.15
CA PRO A 35 -5.14 -4.18 15.36
C PRO A 35 -4.96 -3.46 14.03
N LEU A 36 -5.96 -2.68 13.63
CA LEU A 36 -5.95 -1.87 12.41
C LEU A 36 -6.28 -0.41 12.71
N TRP A 37 -7.19 -0.16 13.64
CA TRP A 37 -7.73 1.17 13.92
C TRP A 37 -6.99 1.88 15.05
N TYR A 38 -5.70 2.14 14.86
CA TYR A 38 -4.84 2.78 15.89
C TYR A 38 -5.26 4.19 16.30
N SER A 39 -6.21 4.81 15.60
CA SER A 39 -6.81 6.09 15.99
C SER A 39 -7.89 5.97 17.08
N ARG A 40 -8.32 4.75 17.43
CA ARG A 40 -9.36 4.50 18.44
C ARG A 40 -8.76 4.25 19.83
N PRO A 41 -9.55 4.41 20.92
CA PRO A 41 -9.14 4.05 22.27
C PRO A 41 -8.57 2.64 22.35
N TRP A 42 -7.61 2.44 23.25
CA TRP A 42 -6.96 1.15 23.44
C TRP A 42 -7.98 0.08 23.88
N GLY A 43 -7.85 -1.13 23.33
CA GLY A 43 -8.75 -2.26 23.61
C GLY A 43 -9.43 -2.80 22.36
N GLU A 44 -10.61 -3.39 22.52
CA GLU A 44 -11.35 -4.07 21.45
C GLU A 44 -11.70 -3.15 20.27
N GLU A 45 -11.86 -1.85 20.51
CA GLU A 45 -12.20 -0.90 19.45
C GLU A 45 -11.11 -0.77 18.37
N GLN A 46 -9.85 -1.11 18.67
CA GLN A 46 -8.76 -1.09 17.68
C GLN A 46 -8.75 -2.32 16.76
N LEU A 47 -9.46 -3.38 17.15
CA LEU A 47 -9.41 -4.67 16.48
C LEU A 47 -10.34 -4.68 15.26
N ALA A 48 -9.86 -5.32 14.20
CA ALA A 48 -10.61 -5.61 12.99
C ALA A 48 -10.43 -7.10 12.66
N GLU A 49 -11.39 -7.69 11.95
CA GLU A 49 -11.19 -9.03 11.40
C GLU A 49 -9.95 -9.05 10.48
N ALA A 50 -9.14 -10.11 10.51
CA ALA A 50 -7.89 -10.19 9.74
C ALA A 50 -8.07 -9.92 8.23
N GLY A 51 -9.25 -10.26 7.68
CA GLY A 51 -9.62 -9.96 6.29
C GLY A 51 -9.56 -8.46 5.94
N TRP A 52 -9.70 -7.57 6.92
CA TRP A 52 -9.56 -6.12 6.68
C TRP A 52 -8.17 -5.70 6.23
N LEU A 53 -7.12 -6.49 6.48
CA LEU A 53 -5.77 -6.13 6.03
C LEU A 53 -5.64 -6.07 4.51
N TRP A 54 -6.53 -6.74 3.75
CA TRP A 54 -6.61 -6.63 2.29
C TRP A 54 -6.96 -5.21 1.81
N ILE A 55 -7.49 -4.35 2.69
CA ILE A 55 -7.72 -2.94 2.36
C ILE A 55 -6.40 -2.22 2.04
N ILE A 56 -5.28 -2.63 2.66
CA ILE A 56 -3.97 -1.99 2.47
C ILE A 56 -3.46 -2.16 1.03
N PRO A 57 -3.33 -3.39 0.47
CA PRO A 57 -2.99 -3.54 -0.94
C PRO A 57 -4.07 -2.98 -1.87
N GLY A 58 -5.35 -2.99 -1.48
CA GLY A 58 -6.43 -2.35 -2.22
C GLY A 58 -6.20 -0.84 -2.39
N ILE A 59 -5.96 -0.11 -1.29
CA ILE A 59 -5.63 1.31 -1.29
C ILE A 59 -4.33 1.56 -2.07
N THR A 60 -3.32 0.70 -1.90
CA THR A 60 -2.04 0.76 -2.62
C THR A 60 -2.25 0.71 -4.14
N ALA A 61 -3.18 -0.13 -4.62
CA ALA A 61 -3.55 -0.22 -6.03
C ALA A 61 -4.28 1.03 -6.52
N VAL A 62 -5.25 1.53 -5.73
CA VAL A 62 -5.98 2.77 -6.05
C VAL A 62 -5.03 3.95 -6.18
N ILE A 63 -4.11 4.14 -5.23
CA ILE A 63 -3.14 5.23 -5.24
C ILE A 63 -2.17 5.08 -6.41
N GLY A 64 -1.66 3.88 -6.68
CA GLY A 64 -0.78 3.62 -7.82
C GLY A 64 -1.46 3.92 -9.16
N PHE A 65 -2.70 3.45 -9.33
CA PHE A 65 -3.47 3.69 -10.55
C PHE A 65 -3.81 5.17 -10.73
N ALA A 66 -4.30 5.85 -9.69
CA ALA A 66 -4.61 7.27 -9.72
C ALA A 66 -3.36 8.12 -9.99
N GLY A 67 -2.23 7.76 -9.36
CA GLY A 67 -0.94 8.40 -9.56
C GLY A 67 -0.42 8.27 -10.98
N GLY A 68 -0.44 7.07 -11.55
CA GLY A 68 -0.05 6.83 -12.94
C GLY A 68 -1.01 7.48 -13.95
N TRP A 69 -2.31 7.53 -13.64
CA TRP A 69 -3.28 8.26 -14.46
C TRP A 69 -3.02 9.77 -14.45
N LEU A 70 -2.69 10.34 -13.29
CA LEU A 70 -2.36 11.76 -13.13
C LEU A 70 -1.04 12.12 -13.82
N GLU A 71 0.00 11.29 -13.66
CA GLU A 71 1.32 11.45 -14.31
C GLU A 71 1.17 11.60 -15.83
N ARG A 72 0.30 10.81 -16.46
CA ARG A 72 0.02 10.90 -17.90
C ARG A 72 -0.60 12.23 -18.35
N ARG A 73 -1.26 12.97 -17.46
CA ARG A 73 -1.87 14.28 -17.75
C ARG A 73 -0.89 15.44 -17.57
N ILE A 74 0.21 15.20 -16.86
CA ILE A 74 1.22 16.22 -16.55
C ILE A 74 2.23 16.30 -17.70
N LYS A 75 2.42 17.52 -18.24
CA LYS A 75 3.43 17.79 -19.28
C LYS A 75 4.80 18.14 -18.69
N ASP A 76 4.82 18.68 -17.47
CA ASP A 76 6.03 19.05 -16.76
C ASP A 76 6.73 17.82 -16.18
N LYS A 77 8.00 17.63 -16.54
CA LYS A 77 8.78 16.45 -16.11
C LYS A 77 9.06 16.43 -14.61
N VAL A 78 9.30 17.60 -14.00
CA VAL A 78 9.60 17.73 -12.57
C VAL A 78 8.36 17.38 -11.76
N LEU A 79 7.20 17.93 -12.14
CA LEU A 79 5.94 17.65 -11.47
C LEU A 79 5.55 16.16 -11.61
N ALA A 80 5.77 15.56 -12.79
CA ALA A 80 5.53 14.13 -12.99
C ALA A 80 6.40 13.25 -12.08
N ILE A 81 7.69 13.60 -11.92
CA ILE A 81 8.62 12.89 -11.01
C ILE A 81 8.20 13.08 -9.55
N MET A 82 7.75 14.27 -9.14
CA MET A 82 7.26 14.52 -7.79
C MET A 82 6.01 13.70 -7.44
N VAL A 83 5.08 13.55 -8.40
CA VAL A 83 3.91 12.69 -8.24
C VAL A 83 4.33 11.23 -8.11
N LEU A 84 5.23 10.76 -8.98
CA LEU A 84 5.74 9.38 -8.93
C LEU A 84 6.47 9.10 -7.61
N GLY A 85 7.31 10.02 -7.14
CA GLY A 85 8.00 9.93 -5.87
C GLY A 85 7.03 9.86 -4.69
N SER A 86 6.01 10.70 -4.69
CA SER A 86 4.95 10.69 -3.66
C SER A 86 4.20 9.35 -3.62
N VAL A 87 3.77 8.85 -4.78
CA VAL A 87 3.09 7.55 -4.89
C VAL A 87 3.98 6.44 -4.34
N THR A 88 5.25 6.40 -4.77
CA THR A 88 6.23 5.41 -4.29
C THR A 88 6.38 5.45 -2.78
N ALA A 89 6.57 6.65 -2.22
CA ALA A 89 6.70 6.83 -0.78
C ALA A 89 5.46 6.34 -0.01
N THR A 90 4.26 6.66 -0.51
CA THR A 90 3.01 6.17 0.08
C THR A 90 2.92 4.65 0.04
N GLN A 91 3.27 4.01 -1.07
CA GLN A 91 3.27 2.54 -1.18
C GLN A 91 4.26 1.88 -0.21
N VAL A 92 5.45 2.48 -0.03
CA VAL A 92 6.42 2.01 0.97
C VAL A 92 5.86 2.14 2.39
N ILE A 93 5.26 3.28 2.73
CA ILE A 93 4.66 3.50 4.06
C ILE A 93 3.55 2.49 4.34
N LEU A 94 2.66 2.25 3.37
CA LEU A 94 1.59 1.26 3.49
C LEU A 94 2.13 -0.16 3.68
N THR A 95 3.18 -0.52 2.94
CA THR A 95 3.82 -1.84 3.05
C THR A 95 4.52 -2.01 4.40
N VAL A 96 5.25 -1.00 4.87
CA VAL A 96 5.87 -1.01 6.20
C VAL A 96 4.82 -1.07 7.30
N GLY A 97 3.70 -0.34 7.15
CA GLY A 97 2.57 -0.40 8.05
C GLY A 97 1.98 -1.81 8.15
N LEU A 98 1.77 -2.48 7.01
CA LEU A 98 1.31 -3.86 6.97
C LEU A 98 2.28 -4.82 7.66
N LEU A 99 3.57 -4.74 7.34
CA LEU A 99 4.60 -5.57 7.99
C LEU A 99 4.66 -5.34 9.49
N ARG A 100 4.49 -4.10 9.94
CA ARG A 100 4.46 -3.75 11.37
C ARG A 100 3.26 -4.37 12.07
N ILE A 101 2.08 -4.35 11.45
CA ILE A 101 0.87 -5.00 12.01
C ILE A 101 1.14 -6.50 12.17
N ILE A 102 1.66 -7.15 11.13
CA ILE A 102 1.96 -8.59 11.15
C ILE A 102 3.01 -8.92 12.22
N TYR A 103 4.10 -8.15 12.31
CA TYR A 103 5.16 -8.37 13.29
C TYR A 103 4.70 -8.13 14.74
N LEU A 104 3.73 -7.26 14.96
CA LEU A 104 3.20 -6.99 16.30
C LEU A 104 2.39 -8.18 16.86
N ILE A 105 1.81 -8.99 15.99
CA ILE A 105 0.87 -10.07 16.33
C ILE A 105 1.42 -11.48 16.06
N SER A 106 2.58 -11.59 15.43
CA SER A 106 3.31 -12.85 15.21
C SER A 106 4.30 -13.09 16.34
#